data_AF-A0A0E0NPV5-F1
#
_entry.id   AF-A0A0E0NPV5-F1
#
_cell.length_a   1.000
_cell.length_b   1.000
_cell.length_c   1.000
_cell.angle_alpha   90.00
_cell.angle_beta   90.00
_cell.angle_gamma   90.00
#
_symmetry.space_group_name_H-M   'P 1'
#
loop_
_entity.id
_entity.type
_entity.pdbx_description
1 polymer ?
#
loop_
_entity_poly.entity_id
_entity_poly.type
_entity_poly.pdbx_seq_one_letter_code
_entity_poly.pdbx_strand_id
1 'polypeptide(L)'
;MDLLAVVALCIAPARSDWLPGTATFYGGADGSGTMGGACGYGNLYDQGYGINNAALSTPLFNDGASCGQCYLIICDYSKAPDWCKLGKAITVTGTNYCPPNYDLPYGGWCNATRPHFDMSQPAWENIGIYNAGIIPILYQQVKCWRYGGVRFTINGFNYFELVLVTNMAGSGSIASMSVKGSCTGWIQMTRNWGANWQCLAGLAGQALSFNVTSTGGQTIVFDDAQTEEIMGNILLQLLAVVALCIAPARSDWLPGTATFYGGADGSGTMGGACGYGNLYDQRYGINNAALSTPLFNDGASCGQCYLIICDYGKAPDWCKLGKAITVTGTNYGGWCNATRPYFDMSQPAWENIGIYSAGIVPILYQQVKCWRYGGVRFTINGFNYFELVLVTSMAGSGSIVSMSVKGSCTGWIQMTRNWGANWQCLAGLAGQALSFNVTSTGGQTIVFDDAVPAGWSFGQTFSTYHQFDY
;
A
#
# COMPACT_ATOMS: atom_id res chain seq x y z
N MET A 1 -34.81 -45.82 -6.64
CA MET A 1 -34.94 -44.60 -7.46
C MET A 1 -35.80 -43.66 -6.65
N ASP A 2 -35.18 -43.03 -5.67
CA ASP A 2 -35.83 -42.17 -4.70
C ASP A 2 -34.76 -41.25 -4.10
N LEU A 3 -35.05 -39.95 -4.18
CA LEU A 3 -35.22 -39.03 -3.06
C LEU A 3 -34.40 -37.73 -3.14
N LEU A 4 -35.16 -36.65 -2.94
CA LEU A 4 -34.79 -35.34 -2.40
C LEU A 4 -34.16 -34.32 -3.34
N ALA A 5 -35.05 -33.44 -3.81
CA ALA A 5 -34.77 -32.05 -4.10
C ALA A 5 -34.05 -31.37 -2.93
N VAL A 6 -32.82 -30.92 -3.18
CA VAL A 6 -32.22 -29.82 -2.42
C VAL A 6 -32.37 -28.58 -3.30
N VAL A 7 -33.28 -27.71 -2.86
CA VAL A 7 -33.41 -26.35 -3.34
C VAL A 7 -32.08 -25.65 -3.06
N ALA A 8 -31.23 -25.55 -4.08
CA ALA A 8 -30.20 -24.53 -4.09
C ALA A 8 -30.93 -23.21 -4.27
N LEU A 9 -31.15 -22.50 -3.17
CA LEU A 9 -31.36 -21.05 -3.21
C LEU A 9 -30.14 -20.47 -3.91
N CYS A 10 -30.21 -20.32 -5.23
CA CYS A 10 -29.46 -19.30 -5.91
C CYS A 10 -29.97 -18.00 -5.31
N ILE A 11 -29.24 -17.46 -4.31
CA ILE A 11 -29.31 -16.03 -4.05
C ILE A 11 -28.82 -15.41 -5.36
N ALA A 12 -29.78 -15.04 -6.20
CA ALA A 12 -29.53 -14.21 -7.35
C ALA A 12 -28.70 -13.01 -6.86
N PRO A 13 -27.62 -12.59 -7.56
CA PRO A 13 -27.15 -11.24 -7.34
C PRO A 13 -28.37 -10.36 -7.62
N ALA A 14 -28.80 -9.59 -6.62
CA ALA A 14 -29.78 -8.56 -6.81
C ALA A 14 -29.34 -7.79 -8.06
N ARG A 15 -30.20 -7.78 -9.09
CA ARG A 15 -30.05 -6.88 -10.23
C ARG A 15 -30.07 -5.49 -9.62
N SER A 16 -28.88 -4.94 -9.32
CA SER A 16 -28.79 -3.55 -8.94
C SER A 16 -29.13 -2.80 -10.20
N ASP A 17 -30.34 -2.27 -10.29
CA ASP A 17 -30.63 -1.26 -11.29
C ASP A 17 -29.74 -0.05 -11.00
N TRP A 18 -29.22 0.56 -12.05
CA TRP A 18 -28.48 1.80 -11.92
C TRP A 18 -29.37 2.89 -11.33
N LEU A 19 -28.90 3.56 -10.27
CA LEU A 19 -29.63 4.67 -9.66
C LEU A 19 -29.25 5.99 -10.34
N PRO A 20 -30.22 6.87 -10.65
CA PRO A 20 -29.92 8.17 -11.22
C PRO A 20 -29.38 9.14 -10.16
N GLY A 21 -28.41 9.95 -10.56
CA GLY A 21 -27.84 11.01 -9.73
C GLY A 21 -27.23 12.13 -10.57
N THR A 22 -26.51 13.02 -9.90
CA THR A 22 -25.69 14.04 -10.55
C THR A 22 -24.30 14.10 -9.93
N ALA A 23 -23.32 14.59 -10.67
CA ALA A 23 -21.96 14.77 -10.16
C ALA A 23 -21.36 16.12 -10.54
N THR A 24 -20.78 16.80 -9.56
CA THR A 24 -19.84 17.91 -9.72
C THR A 24 -18.46 17.48 -9.24
N PHE A 25 -17.50 18.40 -9.22
CA PHE A 25 -16.21 18.16 -8.61
C PHE A 25 -15.71 19.35 -7.80
N TYR A 26 -14.80 19.05 -6.88
CA TYR A 26 -14.06 20.01 -6.08
C TYR A 26 -12.58 19.62 -5.97
N GLY A 27 -11.78 20.56 -5.49
CA GLY A 27 -10.33 20.40 -5.41
C GLY A 27 -9.63 20.60 -6.76
N GLY A 28 -8.31 20.39 -6.76
CA GLY A 28 -7.48 20.50 -7.95
C GLY A 28 -7.38 19.19 -8.74
N ALA A 29 -6.85 19.28 -9.96
CA ALA A 29 -6.59 18.13 -10.84
C ALA A 29 -5.67 17.06 -10.21
N ASP A 30 -4.86 17.45 -9.23
CA ASP A 30 -3.98 16.59 -8.43
C ASP A 30 -4.65 16.00 -7.18
N GLY A 31 -5.95 16.25 -6.97
CA GLY A 31 -6.70 15.88 -5.78
C GLY A 31 -6.44 16.77 -4.56
N SER A 32 -5.71 17.89 -4.72
CA SER A 32 -5.57 18.88 -3.64
C SER A 32 -6.94 19.43 -3.23
N GLY A 33 -7.11 19.76 -1.94
CA GLY A 33 -8.39 20.25 -1.43
C GLY A 33 -9.47 19.18 -1.20
N THR A 34 -9.24 17.92 -1.58
CA THR A 34 -10.14 16.80 -1.24
C THR A 34 -9.77 16.09 0.07
N MET A 35 -8.77 16.63 0.78
CA MET A 35 -8.22 16.04 2.00
C MET A 35 -9.02 16.46 3.22
N GLY A 36 -9.09 15.58 4.22
CA GLY A 36 -10.01 15.74 5.34
C GLY A 36 -11.45 15.49 4.90
N GLY A 37 -12.39 15.83 5.79
CA GLY A 37 -13.81 15.72 5.50
C GLY A 37 -14.62 15.10 6.63
N ALA A 38 -15.94 15.10 6.42
CA ALA A 38 -16.92 14.71 7.42
C ALA A 38 -16.79 13.26 7.91
N CYS A 39 -16.11 12.37 7.17
CA CYS A 39 -15.89 11.01 7.66
C CYS A 39 -14.79 10.90 8.74
N GLY A 40 -13.96 11.94 8.92
CA GLY A 40 -12.91 11.97 9.94
C GLY A 40 -11.60 11.29 9.53
N TYR A 41 -11.46 10.85 8.27
CA TYR A 41 -10.28 10.11 7.81
C TYR A 41 -9.00 10.95 7.73
N GLY A 42 -9.05 12.28 7.82
CA GLY A 42 -7.87 13.12 7.73
C GLY A 42 -7.19 12.99 6.36
N ASN A 43 -5.91 12.59 6.33
CA ASN A 43 -5.16 12.42 5.09
C ASN A 43 -5.60 11.14 4.35
N LEU A 44 -6.33 11.30 3.25
CA LEU A 44 -6.87 10.19 2.46
C LEU A 44 -5.80 9.32 1.78
N TYR A 45 -4.58 9.82 1.54
CA TYR A 45 -3.49 9.00 1.02
C TYR A 45 -2.94 8.08 2.10
N ASP A 46 -2.64 8.63 3.28
CA ASP A 46 -2.10 7.87 4.42
C ASP A 46 -3.08 6.78 4.87
N GLN A 47 -4.39 7.07 4.78
CA GLN A 47 -5.46 6.12 5.10
C GLN A 47 -5.79 5.12 3.96
N GLY A 48 -5.14 5.21 2.79
CA GLY A 48 -5.33 4.26 1.69
C GLY A 48 -6.59 4.45 0.84
N TYR A 49 -7.22 5.63 0.89
CA TYR A 49 -8.38 5.99 0.06
C TYR A 49 -7.98 6.66 -1.26
N GLY A 50 -6.89 7.43 -1.26
CA GLY A 50 -6.33 8.08 -2.46
C GLY A 50 -7.26 9.13 -3.09
N ILE A 51 -7.04 9.42 -4.38
CA ILE A 51 -7.76 10.46 -5.12
C ILE A 51 -9.14 10.05 -5.62
N ASN A 52 -9.46 8.75 -5.67
CA ASN A 52 -10.76 8.27 -6.15
C ASN A 52 -11.80 8.33 -5.03
N ASN A 53 -12.17 9.55 -4.66
CA ASN A 53 -13.03 9.86 -3.53
C ASN A 53 -14.12 10.87 -3.92
N ALA A 54 -15.17 10.95 -3.09
CA ALA A 54 -16.27 11.89 -3.28
C ALA A 54 -16.86 12.37 -1.94
N ALA A 55 -17.30 13.62 -1.94
CA ALA A 55 -18.23 14.16 -0.96
C ALA A 55 -19.66 13.80 -1.37
N LEU A 56 -20.38 13.15 -0.46
CA LEU A 56 -21.72 12.63 -0.71
C LEU A 56 -22.76 13.66 -0.27
N SER A 57 -23.82 13.87 -1.05
CA SER A 57 -24.96 14.69 -0.61
C SER A 57 -25.72 14.04 0.53
N THR A 58 -26.60 14.78 1.20
CA THR A 58 -27.40 14.31 2.35
C THR A 58 -28.05 12.93 2.17
N PRO A 59 -28.79 12.64 1.07
CA PRO A 59 -29.41 11.34 0.90
C PRO A 59 -28.41 10.19 0.71
N LEU A 60 -27.17 10.47 0.32
CA LEU A 60 -26.12 9.46 0.16
C LEU A 60 -25.25 9.33 1.40
N PHE A 61 -24.91 10.45 2.05
CA PHE A 61 -24.02 10.48 3.22
C PHE A 61 -24.65 9.79 4.43
N ASN A 62 -25.97 9.94 4.60
CA ASN A 62 -26.77 9.27 5.63
C ASN A 62 -26.16 9.44 7.04
N ASP A 63 -25.93 10.69 7.45
CA ASP A 63 -25.31 11.06 8.73
C ASP A 63 -23.99 10.32 9.03
N GLY A 64 -23.22 10.04 7.98
CA GLY A 64 -21.94 9.37 8.05
C GLY A 64 -22.02 7.84 8.03
N ALA A 65 -23.22 7.25 7.99
CA ALA A 65 -23.39 5.80 7.87
C ALA A 65 -22.86 5.23 6.54
N SER A 66 -22.72 6.08 5.52
CA SER A 66 -22.13 5.71 4.23
C SER A 66 -20.63 6.00 4.13
N CYS A 67 -19.99 6.52 5.18
CA CYS A 67 -18.55 6.74 5.19
C CYS A 67 -17.80 5.44 4.90
N GLY A 68 -16.96 5.48 3.85
CA GLY A 68 -16.17 4.36 3.37
C GLY A 68 -16.85 3.47 2.33
N GLN A 69 -18.15 3.67 2.03
CA GLN A 69 -18.84 2.94 0.95
C GLN A 69 -18.23 3.25 -0.42
N CYS A 70 -18.28 2.27 -1.32
CA CYS A 70 -17.76 2.39 -2.68
C CYS A 70 -18.91 2.41 -3.68
N TYR A 71 -18.79 3.27 -4.69
CA TYR A 71 -19.79 3.43 -5.73
C TYR A 71 -19.13 3.33 -7.09
N LEU A 72 -19.68 2.49 -7.96
CA LEU A 72 -19.36 2.49 -9.38
C LEU A 72 -20.27 3.53 -10.05
N ILE A 73 -19.67 4.45 -10.80
CA ILE A 73 -20.35 5.60 -11.41
C ILE A 73 -20.02 5.67 -12.90
N ILE A 74 -21.05 5.93 -13.70
CA ILE A 74 -20.94 6.26 -15.13
C ILE A 74 -21.70 7.56 -15.41
N CYS A 75 -21.27 8.30 -16.43
CA CYS A 75 -22.03 9.44 -16.93
C CYS A 75 -23.21 8.96 -17.78
N ASP A 76 -24.41 9.53 -17.57
CA ASP A 76 -25.60 9.20 -18.34
C ASP A 76 -25.51 9.86 -19.73
N TYR A 77 -24.77 9.20 -20.63
CA TYR A 77 -24.47 9.70 -21.97
C TYR A 77 -25.74 10.02 -22.77
N SER A 78 -26.85 9.32 -22.51
CA SER A 78 -28.13 9.58 -23.18
C SER A 78 -28.71 10.97 -22.88
N LYS A 79 -28.34 11.56 -21.74
CA LYS A 79 -28.81 12.87 -21.30
C LYS A 79 -27.80 14.00 -21.53
N ALA A 80 -26.51 13.68 -21.66
CA ALA A 80 -25.46 14.68 -21.80
C ALA A 80 -24.30 14.20 -22.71
N PRO A 81 -24.56 13.91 -24.00
CA PRO A 81 -23.57 13.31 -24.91
C PRO A 81 -22.35 14.22 -25.14
N ASP A 82 -22.53 15.54 -25.06
CA ASP A 82 -21.45 16.53 -25.25
C ASP A 82 -20.56 16.69 -24.02
N TRP A 83 -20.99 16.18 -22.85
CA TRP A 83 -20.31 16.39 -21.57
C TRP A 83 -19.83 15.09 -20.93
N CYS A 84 -20.38 13.96 -21.35
CA CYS A 84 -20.02 12.63 -20.89
C CYS A 84 -18.89 12.01 -21.74
N LYS A 85 -17.95 11.34 -21.08
CA LYS A 85 -16.98 10.47 -21.76
C LYS A 85 -17.62 9.09 -22.00
N LEU A 86 -17.85 8.76 -23.27
CA LEU A 86 -18.53 7.52 -23.65
C LEU A 86 -17.74 6.28 -23.20
N GLY A 87 -18.44 5.29 -22.62
CA GLY A 87 -17.88 4.00 -22.21
C GLY A 87 -16.94 4.05 -20.99
N LYS A 88 -16.90 5.17 -20.26
CA LYS A 88 -16.07 5.32 -19.06
C LYS A 88 -16.88 5.08 -17.79
N ALA A 89 -16.22 4.45 -16.82
CA ALA A 89 -16.74 4.21 -15.48
C ALA A 89 -15.63 4.46 -14.45
N ILE A 90 -16.01 4.83 -13.24
CA ILE A 90 -15.08 5.06 -12.13
C ILE A 90 -15.67 4.53 -10.83
N THR A 91 -14.84 3.90 -10.00
CA THR A 91 -15.21 3.55 -8.64
C THR A 91 -14.64 4.57 -7.68
N VAL A 92 -15.50 5.20 -6.87
CA VAL A 92 -15.09 6.16 -5.84
C VAL A 92 -15.48 5.70 -4.45
N THR A 93 -14.75 6.20 -3.44
CA THR A 93 -15.10 6.02 -2.03
C THR A 93 -15.78 7.28 -1.48
N GLY A 94 -16.89 7.12 -0.76
CA GLY A 94 -17.48 8.21 0.03
C GLY A 94 -16.61 8.55 1.24
N THR A 95 -15.95 9.70 1.22
CA THR A 95 -15.00 10.12 2.27
C THR A 95 -15.37 11.45 2.92
N ASN A 96 -16.35 12.16 2.36
CA ASN A 96 -16.73 13.48 2.81
C ASN A 96 -18.25 13.70 2.66
N TYR A 97 -18.72 14.81 3.19
CA TYR A 97 -20.10 15.27 3.09
C TYR A 97 -20.14 16.52 2.23
N CYS A 98 -21.04 16.55 1.26
CA CYS A 98 -21.35 17.76 0.53
C CYS A 98 -22.63 18.38 1.12
N PRO A 99 -22.53 19.45 1.92
CA PRO A 99 -23.69 20.04 2.57
C PRO A 99 -24.55 20.86 1.60
N PRO A 100 -25.88 20.92 1.81
CA PRO A 100 -26.74 21.86 1.10
C PRO A 100 -26.33 23.31 1.38
N ASN A 101 -26.28 24.14 0.34
CA ASN A 101 -26.13 25.58 0.47
C ASN A 101 -27.51 26.25 0.41
N TYR A 102 -28.08 26.58 1.57
CA TYR A 102 -29.43 27.16 1.68
C TYR A 102 -29.55 28.61 1.18
N ASP A 103 -28.43 29.27 0.86
CA ASP A 103 -28.43 30.56 0.17
C ASP A 103 -28.72 30.40 -1.34
N LEU A 104 -28.68 29.18 -1.86
CA LEU A 104 -29.03 28.83 -3.23
C LEU A 104 -30.39 28.14 -3.30
N PRO A 105 -31.14 28.28 -4.42
CA PRO A 105 -32.38 27.56 -4.63
C PRO A 105 -32.21 26.05 -4.38
N TYR A 106 -33.10 25.51 -3.54
CA TYR A 106 -33.13 24.10 -3.14
C TYR A 106 -31.85 23.57 -2.46
N GLY A 107 -30.90 24.40 -2.02
CA GLY A 107 -29.66 23.91 -1.40
C GLY A 107 -28.48 23.75 -2.37
N GLY A 108 -28.61 24.24 -3.62
CA GLY A 108 -27.60 24.08 -4.66
C GLY A 108 -27.45 22.64 -5.18
N TRP A 109 -26.26 22.29 -5.65
CA TRP A 109 -25.98 20.97 -6.22
C TRP A 109 -26.12 19.84 -5.22
N CYS A 110 -25.64 20.07 -4.00
CA CYS A 110 -25.67 19.12 -2.88
C CYS A 110 -26.94 19.24 -2.03
N ASN A 111 -28.07 19.49 -2.68
CA ASN A 111 -29.36 19.63 -2.01
C ASN A 111 -29.75 18.42 -1.15
N ALA A 112 -30.70 18.65 -0.25
CA ALA A 112 -31.11 17.67 0.76
C ALA A 112 -31.89 16.46 0.21
N THR A 113 -32.34 16.48 -1.05
CA THR A 113 -33.31 15.49 -1.57
C THR A 113 -32.80 14.65 -2.75
N ARG A 114 -31.71 15.05 -3.41
CA ARG A 114 -31.21 14.39 -4.63
C ARG A 114 -29.85 13.74 -4.40
N PRO A 115 -29.66 12.49 -4.87
CA PRO A 115 -28.34 11.87 -4.92
C PRO A 115 -27.37 12.72 -5.75
N HIS A 116 -26.31 13.17 -5.11
CA HIS A 116 -25.27 13.98 -5.73
C HIS A 116 -23.90 13.58 -5.18
N PHE A 117 -22.94 13.46 -6.10
CA PHE A 117 -21.54 13.17 -5.80
C PHE A 117 -20.71 14.39 -6.18
N ASP A 118 -20.16 15.09 -5.19
CA ASP A 118 -19.16 16.11 -5.43
C ASP A 118 -17.79 15.43 -5.36
N MET A 119 -17.30 15.00 -6.53
CA MET A 119 -16.16 14.09 -6.66
C MET A 119 -14.85 14.87 -6.59
N SER A 120 -13.74 14.20 -6.30
CA SER A 120 -12.45 14.80 -6.64
C SER A 120 -12.40 15.10 -8.15
N GLN A 121 -11.79 16.22 -8.54
CA GLN A 121 -11.57 16.54 -9.96
C GLN A 121 -11.01 15.36 -10.76
N PRO A 122 -9.93 14.65 -10.33
CA PRO A 122 -9.40 13.53 -11.10
C PRO A 122 -10.39 12.35 -11.23
N ALA A 123 -11.22 12.07 -10.21
CA ALA A 123 -12.24 11.03 -10.31
C ALA A 123 -13.38 11.45 -11.24
N TRP A 124 -13.78 12.72 -11.22
CA TRP A 124 -14.83 13.26 -12.06
C TRP A 124 -14.43 13.28 -13.53
N GLU A 125 -13.21 13.74 -13.83
CA GLU A 125 -12.70 13.80 -15.20
C GLU A 125 -12.50 12.42 -15.83
N ASN A 126 -12.58 11.32 -15.08
CA ASN A 126 -12.65 10.00 -15.69
C ASN A 126 -13.93 9.80 -16.52
N ILE A 127 -15.04 10.45 -16.14
CA ILE A 127 -16.37 10.26 -16.74
C ILE A 127 -16.96 11.53 -17.36
N GLY A 128 -16.50 12.72 -16.96
CA GLY A 128 -16.96 14.02 -17.45
C GLY A 128 -15.87 14.82 -18.18
N ILE A 129 -16.29 15.77 -19.01
CA ILE A 129 -15.40 16.77 -19.65
C ILE A 129 -15.34 18.01 -18.76
N TYR A 130 -14.14 18.43 -18.33
CA TYR A 130 -13.90 19.51 -17.35
C TYR A 130 -14.88 20.70 -17.40
N ASN A 131 -15.12 21.24 -18.59
CA ASN A 131 -15.97 22.40 -18.81
C ASN A 131 -17.48 22.18 -18.54
N ALA A 132 -17.94 20.95 -18.32
CA ALA A 132 -19.35 20.66 -18.08
C ALA A 132 -19.84 21.19 -16.72
N GLY A 133 -18.96 21.23 -15.71
CA GLY A 133 -19.28 21.60 -14.33
C GLY A 133 -20.13 20.55 -13.60
N ILE A 134 -21.33 20.24 -14.12
CA ILE A 134 -22.23 19.20 -13.61
C ILE A 134 -22.67 18.24 -14.71
N ILE A 135 -22.71 16.95 -14.39
CA ILE A 135 -23.19 15.90 -15.30
C ILE A 135 -24.26 15.02 -14.65
N PRO A 136 -25.24 14.51 -15.43
CA PRO A 136 -26.11 13.43 -14.98
C PRO A 136 -25.31 12.14 -14.92
N ILE A 137 -25.49 11.37 -13.85
CA ILE A 137 -24.79 10.08 -13.67
C ILE A 137 -25.78 8.97 -13.38
N LEU A 138 -25.30 7.76 -13.60
CA LEU A 138 -25.88 6.54 -13.09
C LEU A 138 -24.86 5.93 -12.13
N TYR A 139 -25.30 5.49 -10.94
CA TYR A 139 -24.41 4.88 -9.96
C TYR A 139 -24.99 3.60 -9.33
N GLN A 140 -24.10 2.78 -8.77
CA GLN A 140 -24.43 1.61 -7.97
C GLN A 140 -23.47 1.50 -6.79
N GLN A 141 -23.97 1.10 -5.62
CA GLN A 141 -23.09 0.71 -4.52
C GLN A 141 -22.42 -0.63 -4.86
N VAL A 142 -21.11 -0.70 -4.69
CA VAL A 142 -20.30 -1.89 -4.98
C VAL A 142 -19.45 -2.29 -3.77
N LYS A 143 -18.94 -3.52 -3.79
CA LYS A 143 -17.99 -3.96 -2.76
C LYS A 143 -16.71 -3.13 -2.81
N CYS A 144 -16.26 -2.68 -1.64
CA CYS A 144 -14.96 -2.06 -1.45
C CYS A 144 -13.85 -3.09 -1.32
N TRP A 145 -12.73 -2.83 -2.00
CA TRP A 145 -11.50 -3.61 -1.89
C TRP A 145 -10.45 -2.78 -1.14
N ARG A 146 -9.86 -3.37 -0.09
CA ARG A 146 -8.86 -2.72 0.79
C ARG A 146 -7.79 -3.73 1.19
N TYR A 147 -6.58 -3.24 1.46
CA TYR A 147 -5.43 -4.04 1.94
C TYR A 147 -4.97 -3.53 3.31
N GLY A 148 -4.43 -4.42 4.15
CA GLY A 148 -3.85 -4.02 5.44
C GLY A 148 -4.83 -4.01 6.63
N GLY A 149 -6.00 -4.63 6.48
CA GLY A 149 -6.97 -4.84 7.57
C GLY A 149 -7.71 -3.59 8.03
N VAL A 150 -8.72 -3.78 8.88
CA VAL A 150 -9.46 -2.67 9.51
C VAL A 150 -8.56 -1.99 10.52
N ARG A 151 -8.56 -0.65 10.56
CA ARG A 151 -7.73 0.14 11.47
C ARG A 151 -8.61 0.90 12.46
N PHE A 152 -8.13 1.00 13.69
CA PHE A 152 -8.79 1.69 14.79
C PHE A 152 -7.86 2.78 15.32
N THR A 153 -8.28 4.04 15.24
CA THR A 153 -7.56 5.16 15.85
C THR A 153 -8.31 5.61 17.10
N ILE A 154 -7.65 5.40 18.25
CA ILE A 154 -8.17 5.67 19.59
C ILE A 154 -7.92 7.15 19.92
N ASN A 155 -8.98 7.88 20.26
CA ASN A 155 -8.98 9.26 20.69
C ASN A 155 -9.87 9.41 21.93
N GLY A 156 -9.85 10.58 22.56
CA GLY A 156 -10.74 10.91 23.69
C GLY A 156 -9.98 11.12 25.00
N PHE A 157 -10.65 10.87 26.12
CA PHE A 157 -10.14 11.05 27.49
C PHE A 157 -10.85 10.12 28.47
N ASN A 158 -10.33 9.90 29.68
CA ASN A 158 -10.72 8.87 30.66
C ASN A 158 -12.12 8.24 30.58
N TYR A 159 -13.21 9.01 30.48
CA TYR A 159 -14.59 8.52 30.46
C TYR A 159 -15.33 8.77 29.13
N PHE A 160 -14.57 9.07 28.07
CA PHE A 160 -15.02 9.36 26.73
C PHE A 160 -14.04 8.71 25.76
N GLU A 161 -14.42 7.55 25.25
CA GLU A 161 -13.67 6.83 24.23
C GLU A 161 -14.18 7.24 22.85
N LEU A 162 -13.30 7.64 21.93
CA LEU A 162 -13.64 8.01 20.56
C LEU A 162 -12.75 7.25 19.58
N VAL A 163 -13.35 6.33 18.84
CA VAL A 163 -12.64 5.45 17.90
C VAL A 163 -13.01 5.80 16.47
N LEU A 164 -12.01 6.23 15.70
CA LEU A 164 -12.14 6.34 14.25
C LEU A 164 -11.83 4.98 13.63
N VAL A 165 -12.75 4.48 12.80
CA VAL A 165 -12.53 3.21 12.07
C VAL A 165 -12.26 3.49 10.60
N THR A 166 -11.13 3.01 10.09
CA THR A 166 -10.73 3.20 8.69
C THR A 166 -10.43 1.87 7.99
N ASN A 167 -10.30 1.92 6.66
CA ASN A 167 -9.87 0.81 5.82
C ASN A 167 -10.82 -0.41 5.80
N MET A 168 -12.12 -0.16 5.95
CA MET A 168 -13.16 -1.19 5.86
C MET A 168 -13.34 -1.69 4.42
N ALA A 169 -13.14 -2.99 4.20
CA ALA A 169 -13.48 -3.67 2.94
C ALA A 169 -14.95 -4.14 2.93
N GLY A 170 -15.38 -4.80 1.86
CA GLY A 170 -16.72 -5.37 1.79
C GLY A 170 -17.77 -4.29 1.54
N SER A 171 -18.67 -4.02 2.48
CA SER A 171 -19.65 -2.94 2.30
C SER A 171 -19.05 -1.54 2.43
N GLY A 172 -17.83 -1.44 2.98
CA GLY A 172 -17.11 -0.18 3.15
C GLY A 172 -17.55 0.66 4.34
N SER A 173 -18.71 0.37 4.94
CA SER A 173 -19.21 1.12 6.10
C SER A 173 -19.77 0.24 7.21
N ILE A 174 -19.89 0.83 8.41
CA ILE A 174 -20.21 0.14 9.65
C ILE A 174 -21.67 0.43 10.00
N ALA A 175 -22.45 -0.62 10.31
CA ALA A 175 -23.81 -0.49 10.82
C ALA A 175 -23.85 -0.32 12.34
N SER A 176 -23.05 -1.11 13.06
CA SER A 176 -22.93 -1.05 14.51
C SER A 176 -21.57 -1.54 14.98
N MET A 177 -21.13 -1.08 16.14
CA MET A 177 -19.97 -1.67 16.80
C MET A 177 -20.07 -1.60 18.32
N SER A 178 -19.34 -2.50 18.97
CA SER A 178 -19.15 -2.54 20.41
C SER A 178 -17.65 -2.62 20.73
N VAL A 179 -17.27 -2.11 21.89
CA VAL A 179 -15.90 -2.20 22.42
C VAL A 179 -15.90 -2.97 23.74
N LYS A 180 -14.85 -3.72 24.00
CA LYS A 180 -14.64 -4.43 25.26
C LYS A 180 -13.22 -4.15 25.75
N GLY A 181 -13.09 -3.62 26.96
CA GLY A 181 -11.80 -3.55 27.65
C GLY A 181 -11.47 -4.89 28.31
N SER A 182 -10.20 -5.12 28.61
CA SER A 182 -9.73 -6.33 29.32
C SER A 182 -10.46 -6.61 30.64
N CYS A 183 -11.04 -5.58 31.27
CA CYS A 183 -11.74 -5.67 32.55
C CYS A 183 -13.25 -5.39 32.43
N THR A 184 -13.82 -5.36 31.22
CA THR A 184 -15.25 -5.04 31.00
C THR A 184 -15.96 -6.12 30.20
N GLY A 185 -17.31 -6.09 30.21
CA GLY A 185 -18.12 -6.72 29.16
C GLY A 185 -18.08 -5.93 27.85
N TRP A 186 -18.81 -6.40 26.84
CA TRP A 186 -19.05 -5.63 25.61
C TRP A 186 -19.92 -4.40 25.89
N ILE A 187 -19.44 -3.24 25.45
CA ILE A 187 -20.08 -1.93 25.59
C ILE A 187 -20.47 -1.48 24.19
N GLN A 188 -21.77 -1.23 23.98
CA GLN A 188 -22.25 -0.73 22.71
C GLN A 188 -21.74 0.69 22.46
N MET A 189 -21.17 0.93 21.29
CA MET A 189 -20.75 2.26 20.87
C MET A 189 -21.84 2.93 20.05
N THR A 190 -21.90 4.26 20.15
CA THR A 190 -22.78 5.11 19.34
C THR A 190 -21.95 5.87 18.32
N ARG A 191 -22.43 5.99 17.08
CA ARG A 191 -21.76 6.84 16.09
C ARG A 191 -21.80 8.29 16.58
N ASN A 192 -20.64 8.93 16.68
CA ASN A 192 -20.55 10.35 16.97
C ASN A 192 -20.79 11.14 15.68
N TRP A 193 -19.85 11.05 14.73
CA TRP A 193 -19.96 11.68 13.41
C TRP A 193 -19.09 10.95 12.40
N GLY A 194 -19.61 10.73 11.19
CA GLY A 194 -18.86 10.05 10.13
C GLY A 194 -18.50 8.62 10.53
N ALA A 195 -17.20 8.29 10.46
CA ALA A 195 -16.66 7.01 10.89
C ALA A 195 -16.13 7.01 12.34
N ASN A 196 -16.41 8.05 13.12
CA ASN A 196 -16.07 8.13 14.54
C ASN A 196 -17.19 7.54 15.40
N TRP A 197 -16.81 6.64 16.31
CA TRP A 197 -17.69 5.95 17.24
C TRP A 197 -17.28 6.26 18.66
N GLN A 198 -18.24 6.41 19.56
CA GLN A 198 -17.97 6.77 20.94
C GLN A 198 -18.66 5.87 21.96
N CYS A 199 -18.09 5.81 23.16
CA CYS A 199 -18.79 5.35 24.35
C CYS A 199 -18.33 6.11 25.59
N LEU A 200 -19.19 6.19 26.61
CA LEU A 200 -18.90 6.85 27.88
C LEU A 200 -18.39 5.83 28.90
N ALA A 201 -17.20 5.28 28.67
CA ALA A 201 -16.63 4.21 29.48
C ALA A 201 -15.16 4.48 29.84
N GLY A 202 -14.78 4.03 31.03
CA GLY A 202 -13.42 4.09 31.56
C GLY A 202 -12.49 3.04 30.95
N LEU A 203 -12.11 3.21 29.68
CA LEU A 203 -11.34 2.20 28.93
C LEU A 203 -9.84 2.52 28.81
N ALA A 204 -9.43 3.74 29.21
CA ALA A 204 -8.03 4.15 29.19
C ALA A 204 -7.13 3.16 29.97
N GLY A 205 -6.06 2.70 29.32
CA GLY A 205 -5.11 1.75 29.89
C GLY A 205 -5.52 0.27 29.79
N GLN A 206 -6.67 -0.06 29.22
CA GLN A 206 -7.09 -1.44 28.96
C GLN A 206 -6.74 -1.87 27.53
N ALA A 207 -6.50 -3.17 27.33
CA ALA A 207 -6.51 -3.75 25.98
C ALA A 207 -7.94 -3.72 25.44
N LEU A 208 -8.11 -3.27 24.20
CA LEU A 208 -9.43 -3.09 23.59
C LEU A 208 -9.69 -4.16 22.54
N SER A 209 -10.86 -4.77 22.60
CA SER A 209 -11.41 -5.61 21.54
C SER A 209 -12.61 -4.90 20.89
N PHE A 210 -12.80 -5.11 19.59
CA PHE A 210 -13.90 -4.51 18.83
C PHE A 210 -14.78 -5.57 18.20
N ASN A 211 -16.09 -5.43 18.33
CA ASN A 211 -17.08 -6.21 17.59
C ASN A 211 -17.72 -5.29 16.57
N VAL A 212 -17.47 -5.49 15.28
CA VAL A 212 -17.88 -4.57 14.21
C VAL A 212 -18.82 -5.29 13.26
N THR A 213 -20.02 -4.74 13.08
CA THR A 213 -20.98 -5.20 12.08
C THR A 213 -21.03 -4.21 10.93
N SER A 214 -20.70 -4.68 9.73
CA SER A 214 -20.77 -3.93 8.49
C SER A 214 -22.21 -3.68 8.05
N THR A 215 -22.43 -2.65 7.24
CA THR A 215 -23.73 -2.39 6.58
C THR A 215 -24.16 -3.52 5.62
N GLY A 216 -23.21 -4.36 5.19
CA GLY A 216 -23.50 -5.60 4.46
C GLY A 216 -23.95 -6.78 5.35
N GLY A 217 -24.06 -6.58 6.66
CA GLY A 217 -24.53 -7.58 7.63
C GLY A 217 -23.45 -8.52 8.17
N GLN A 218 -22.20 -8.41 7.72
CA GLN A 218 -21.09 -9.20 8.26
C GLN A 218 -20.61 -8.63 9.59
N THR A 219 -20.52 -9.47 10.62
CA THR A 219 -19.95 -9.14 11.93
C THR A 219 -18.58 -9.80 12.10
N ILE A 220 -17.59 -9.04 12.56
CA ILE A 220 -16.23 -9.51 12.85
C ILE A 220 -15.82 -9.04 14.25
N VAL A 221 -15.24 -9.95 15.03
CA VAL A 221 -14.62 -9.65 16.31
C VAL A 221 -13.12 -9.52 16.12
N PHE A 222 -12.56 -8.41 16.62
CA PHE A 222 -11.14 -8.10 16.67
C PHE A 222 -10.73 -8.16 18.14
N ASP A 223 -10.18 -9.30 18.56
CA ASP A 223 -9.70 -9.48 19.93
C ASP A 223 -8.34 -8.79 20.13
N ASP A 224 -8.19 -8.13 21.29
CA ASP A 224 -6.98 -7.42 21.71
C ASP A 224 -6.31 -6.65 20.57
N ALA A 225 -7.04 -5.69 20.00
CA ALA A 225 -6.56 -4.86 18.90
C ALA A 225 -5.25 -4.17 19.31
N GLN A 226 -4.17 -4.55 18.64
CA GLN A 226 -2.82 -4.13 18.96
C GLN A 226 -2.58 -2.70 18.46
N THR A 227 -1.87 -1.87 19.23
CA THR A 227 -1.36 -0.60 18.71
C THR A 227 -0.26 -0.88 17.68
N GLU A 228 -0.11 -0.01 16.67
CA GLU A 228 1.03 -0.11 15.73
C GLU A 228 2.39 -0.01 16.46
N GLU A 229 2.42 0.54 17.69
CA GLU A 229 3.58 0.53 18.58
C GLU A 229 3.83 -0.81 19.31
N ILE A 230 2.79 -1.61 19.62
CA ILE A 230 2.96 -2.89 20.35
C ILE A 230 3.36 -4.04 19.42
N MET A 231 2.99 -3.98 18.14
CA MET A 231 3.60 -4.84 17.10
C MET A 231 5.10 -4.55 16.90
N GLY A 232 5.54 -3.33 17.25
CA GLY A 232 6.96 -2.96 17.34
C GLY A 232 7.62 -3.33 18.67
N ASN A 233 6.93 -3.14 19.81
CA ASN A 233 7.51 -3.33 21.15
C ASN A 233 7.59 -4.79 21.62
N ILE A 234 6.73 -5.69 21.13
CA ILE A 234 6.89 -7.13 21.37
C ILE A 234 8.14 -7.65 20.62
N LEU A 235 8.47 -7.05 19.47
CA LEU A 235 9.71 -7.32 18.74
C LEU A 235 10.93 -6.62 19.40
N LEU A 236 10.74 -5.43 19.98
CA LEU A 236 11.81 -4.64 20.61
C LEU A 236 12.24 -5.15 21.99
N GLN A 237 11.33 -5.70 22.80
CA GLN A 237 11.66 -6.25 24.13
C GLN A 237 12.52 -7.52 24.06
N LEU A 238 12.42 -8.30 22.97
CA LEU A 238 13.31 -9.42 22.69
C LEU A 238 14.71 -8.96 22.24
N LEU A 239 14.83 -7.78 21.64
CA LEU A 239 16.10 -7.18 21.20
C LEU A 239 16.81 -6.36 22.29
N ALA A 240 16.09 -5.81 23.26
CA ALA A 240 16.63 -4.95 24.32
C ALA A 240 17.57 -5.66 25.31
N VAL A 241 17.46 -6.98 25.48
CA VAL A 241 18.37 -7.76 26.35
C VAL A 241 19.77 -7.89 25.74
N VAL A 242 19.90 -7.76 24.41
CA VAL A 242 21.17 -7.90 23.69
C VAL A 242 21.90 -6.56 23.52
N ALA A 243 21.16 -5.45 23.47
CA ALA A 243 21.71 -4.12 23.16
C ALA A 243 22.29 -3.34 24.35
N LEU A 244 22.34 -3.91 25.57
CA LEU A 244 22.91 -3.25 26.75
C LEU A 244 24.44 -3.12 26.73
N CYS A 245 25.12 -3.57 25.68
CA CYS A 245 26.57 -3.57 25.58
C CYS A 245 27.07 -2.77 24.37
N ILE A 246 27.40 -1.49 24.63
CA ILE A 246 28.46 -0.68 23.99
C ILE A 246 28.04 0.36 22.90
N ALA A 247 27.97 1.64 23.35
CA ALA A 247 28.41 2.92 22.69
C ALA A 247 27.47 3.75 21.76
N PRO A 248 27.66 5.11 21.68
CA PRO A 248 26.61 6.12 21.50
C PRO A 248 26.60 6.91 20.14
N ALA A 249 25.57 7.76 19.97
CA ALA A 249 25.04 8.39 18.74
C ALA A 249 25.86 9.50 18.02
N ARG A 250 25.82 9.50 16.67
CA ARG A 250 25.94 10.67 15.75
C ARG A 250 25.31 10.37 14.36
N SER A 251 24.26 11.11 13.99
CA SER A 251 23.69 11.35 12.63
C SER A 251 24.05 10.40 11.46
N ASP A 252 23.18 9.43 11.15
CA ASP A 252 23.40 8.41 10.11
C ASP A 252 23.06 8.81 8.66
N TRP A 253 22.82 10.10 8.40
CA TRP A 253 22.44 10.59 7.06
C TRP A 253 23.66 10.91 6.20
N LEU A 254 23.74 10.26 5.02
CA LEU A 254 24.75 10.48 3.99
C LEU A 254 24.24 11.47 2.93
N PRO A 255 25.10 12.38 2.41
CA PRO A 255 24.72 13.28 1.35
C PRO A 255 24.72 12.58 -0.01
N GLY A 256 23.74 12.93 -0.85
CA GLY A 256 23.64 12.43 -2.22
C GLY A 256 22.93 13.41 -3.16
N THR A 257 22.60 12.94 -4.35
CA THR A 257 21.81 13.68 -5.33
C THR A 257 20.76 12.76 -5.93
N ALA A 258 19.58 13.29 -6.25
CA ALA A 258 18.53 12.50 -6.86
C ALA A 258 17.94 13.17 -8.11
N THR A 259 17.67 12.37 -9.14
CA THR A 259 16.76 12.71 -10.24
C THR A 259 15.66 11.67 -10.31
N PHE A 260 14.83 11.74 -11.35
CA PHE A 260 13.91 10.68 -11.67
C PHE A 260 13.90 10.26 -13.14
N TYR A 261 13.37 9.07 -13.37
CA TYR A 261 13.10 8.49 -14.67
C TYR A 261 11.75 7.75 -14.66
N GLY A 262 11.29 7.39 -15.86
CA GLY A 262 9.99 6.77 -16.04
C GLY A 262 8.85 7.77 -15.97
N GLY A 263 7.62 7.25 -16.06
CA GLY A 263 6.39 8.05 -15.95
C GLY A 263 5.90 8.17 -14.51
N ALA A 264 4.98 9.12 -14.28
CA ALA A 264 4.33 9.35 -12.99
C ALA A 264 3.58 8.12 -12.44
N ASP A 265 3.20 7.19 -13.31
CA ASP A 265 2.59 5.89 -12.98
C ASP A 265 3.62 4.79 -12.65
N GLY A 266 4.93 5.09 -12.70
CA GLY A 266 6.03 4.15 -12.54
C GLY A 266 6.39 3.39 -13.83
N SER A 267 5.75 3.69 -14.97
CA SER A 267 6.12 3.11 -16.25
C SER A 267 7.58 3.43 -16.60
N GLY A 268 8.25 2.53 -17.34
CA GLY A 268 9.67 2.69 -17.67
C GLY A 268 10.65 2.38 -16.53
N THR A 269 10.16 2.05 -15.33
CA THR A 269 11.00 1.58 -14.20
C THR A 269 11.07 0.05 -14.08
N MET A 270 10.42 -0.67 -15.00
CA MET A 270 10.40 -2.13 -15.03
C MET A 270 11.69 -2.69 -15.62
N GLY A 271 12.10 -3.85 -15.09
CA GLY A 271 13.38 -4.45 -15.44
C GLY A 271 14.54 -3.75 -14.75
N GLY A 272 15.75 -4.04 -15.22
CA GLY A 272 16.96 -3.39 -14.73
C GLY A 272 18.08 -4.35 -14.36
N ALA A 273 19.22 -3.77 -13.99
CA ALA A 273 20.46 -4.49 -13.74
C ALA A 273 20.37 -5.48 -12.57
N CYS A 274 19.39 -5.38 -11.66
CA CYS A 274 19.24 -6.39 -10.61
C CYS A 274 18.60 -7.70 -11.09
N GLY A 275 18.00 -7.72 -12.29
CA GLY A 275 17.40 -8.93 -12.87
C GLY A 275 16.01 -9.26 -12.36
N TYR A 276 15.36 -8.37 -11.59
CA TYR A 276 14.02 -8.62 -11.02
C TYR A 276 12.89 -8.69 -12.05
N GLY A 277 13.11 -8.19 -13.28
CA GLY A 277 12.06 -8.16 -14.30
C GLY A 277 10.91 -7.23 -13.89
N ASN A 278 9.67 -7.75 -13.89
CA ASN A 278 8.51 -6.97 -13.47
C ASN A 278 8.49 -6.74 -11.95
N LEU A 279 8.69 -5.50 -11.53
CA LEU A 279 8.80 -5.11 -10.12
C LEU A 279 7.49 -5.24 -9.34
N TYR A 280 6.32 -5.25 -10.02
CA TYR A 280 5.05 -5.55 -9.37
C TYR A 280 4.96 -7.03 -9.01
N ASP A 281 5.31 -7.92 -9.95
CA ASP A 281 5.26 -9.37 -9.76
C ASP A 281 6.22 -9.82 -8.65
N GLN A 282 7.35 -9.11 -8.51
CA GLN A 282 8.35 -9.35 -7.47
C GLN A 282 8.12 -8.57 -6.17
N ARG A 283 6.99 -7.83 -6.06
CA ARG A 283 6.55 -7.11 -4.84
C ARG A 283 7.48 -5.96 -4.39
N TYR A 284 8.21 -5.35 -5.32
CA TYR A 284 9.00 -4.14 -5.06
C TYR A 284 8.19 -2.86 -5.28
N GLY A 285 7.18 -2.90 -6.16
CA GLY A 285 6.29 -1.78 -6.43
C GLY A 285 6.99 -0.61 -7.15
N ILE A 286 6.36 0.56 -7.07
CA ILE A 286 6.83 1.76 -7.79
C ILE A 286 7.88 2.55 -7.02
N ASN A 287 8.07 2.31 -5.72
CA ASN A 287 9.06 3.04 -4.92
C ASN A 287 10.46 2.44 -5.10
N ASN A 288 11.02 2.65 -6.28
CA ASN A 288 12.29 2.07 -6.68
C ASN A 288 13.26 3.12 -7.22
N ALA A 289 14.53 2.77 -7.29
CA ALA A 289 15.57 3.62 -7.85
C ALA A 289 16.61 2.80 -8.63
N ALA A 290 17.13 3.42 -9.69
CA ALA A 290 18.40 3.04 -10.28
C ALA A 290 19.53 3.70 -9.48
N LEU A 291 20.51 2.91 -9.09
CA LEU A 291 21.61 3.35 -8.25
C LEU A 291 22.82 3.69 -9.11
N SER A 292 23.53 4.75 -8.74
CA SER A 292 24.88 5.05 -9.24
C SER A 292 25.91 3.98 -8.88
N THR A 293 27.06 3.99 -9.53
CA THR A 293 28.17 3.03 -9.31
C THR A 293 28.53 2.81 -7.83
N PRO A 294 28.79 3.87 -7.01
CA PRO A 294 29.15 3.66 -5.60
C PRO A 294 28.03 3.05 -4.75
N LEU A 295 26.77 3.19 -5.17
CA LEU A 295 25.62 2.63 -4.48
C LEU A 295 25.25 1.24 -4.99
N PHE A 296 25.30 1.03 -6.31
CA PHE A 296 24.96 -0.24 -6.96
C PHE A 296 25.95 -1.36 -6.60
N ASN A 297 27.24 -1.00 -6.48
CA ASN A 297 28.31 -1.89 -6.04
C ASN A 297 28.32 -3.23 -6.81
N ASP A 298 28.37 -3.15 -8.14
CA ASP A 298 28.32 -4.31 -9.06
C ASP A 298 27.16 -5.29 -8.78
N GLY A 299 26.02 -4.74 -8.34
CA GLY A 299 24.81 -5.50 -8.04
C GLY A 299 24.78 -6.08 -6.62
N ALA A 300 25.82 -5.88 -5.82
CA ALA A 300 25.84 -6.33 -4.43
C ALA A 300 24.78 -5.62 -3.57
N SER A 301 24.35 -4.42 -3.96
CA SER A 301 23.30 -3.66 -3.26
C SER A 301 21.90 -3.88 -3.85
N CYS A 302 21.74 -4.79 -4.81
CA CYS A 302 20.43 -5.10 -5.36
C CYS A 302 19.45 -5.55 -4.28
N GLY A 303 18.34 -4.82 -4.17
CA GLY A 303 17.28 -5.07 -3.20
C GLY A 303 17.40 -4.31 -1.89
N GLN A 304 18.51 -3.58 -1.65
CA GLN A 304 18.65 -2.71 -0.48
C GLN A 304 17.63 -1.57 -0.49
N CYS A 305 17.25 -1.11 0.71
CA CYS A 305 16.29 -0.04 0.91
C CYS A 305 16.98 1.19 1.51
N TYR A 306 16.58 2.36 1.03
CA TYR A 306 17.13 3.63 1.48
C TYR A 306 15.99 4.57 1.85
N LEU A 307 16.07 5.16 3.03
CA LEU A 307 15.23 6.29 3.40
C LEU A 307 15.89 7.55 2.87
N ILE A 308 15.13 8.36 2.12
CA ILE A 308 15.63 9.54 1.42
C ILE A 308 14.77 10.75 1.77
N ILE A 309 15.44 11.89 2.03
CA ILE A 309 14.83 13.21 2.16
C ILE A 309 15.52 14.19 1.21
N CYS A 310 14.79 15.19 0.74
CA CYS A 310 15.38 16.31 0.00
C CYS A 310 16.06 17.27 0.99
N ASP A 311 17.28 17.71 0.70
CA ASP A 311 18.04 18.63 1.54
C ASP A 311 17.49 20.05 1.40
N TYR A 312 16.40 20.32 2.13
CA TYR A 312 15.67 21.59 2.08
C TYR A 312 16.57 22.79 2.39
N GLY A 313 17.59 22.62 3.24
CA GLY A 313 18.55 23.70 3.54
C GLY A 313 19.39 24.12 2.34
N LYS A 314 19.55 23.24 1.34
CA LYS A 314 20.29 23.53 0.10
C LYS A 314 19.39 23.86 -1.09
N ALA A 315 18.15 23.39 -1.11
CA ALA A 315 17.24 23.57 -2.25
C ALA A 315 15.77 23.81 -1.80
N PRO A 316 15.49 24.88 -1.05
CA PRO A 316 14.17 25.12 -0.48
C PRO A 316 13.07 25.31 -1.54
N ASP A 317 13.42 25.86 -2.70
CA ASP A 317 12.47 26.07 -3.81
C ASP A 317 12.09 24.78 -4.54
N TRP A 318 12.85 23.70 -4.32
CA TRP A 318 12.72 22.44 -5.06
C TRP A 318 12.36 21.25 -4.17
N CYS A 319 12.63 21.36 -2.87
CA CYS A 319 12.36 20.33 -1.88
C CYS A 319 10.97 20.49 -1.25
N LYS A 320 10.25 19.38 -1.08
CA LYS A 320 9.03 19.32 -0.26
C LYS A 320 9.40 19.18 1.21
N LEU A 321 9.10 20.21 2.01
CA LEU A 321 9.45 20.26 3.43
C LEU A 321 8.80 19.11 4.22
N GLY A 322 9.57 18.45 5.09
CA GLY A 322 9.09 17.40 6.00
C GLY A 322 8.71 16.08 5.33
N LYS A 323 9.04 15.89 4.06
CA LYS A 323 8.75 14.65 3.32
C LYS A 323 9.96 13.72 3.30
N ALA A 324 9.68 12.43 3.41
CA ALA A 324 10.65 11.34 3.31
C ALA A 324 10.04 10.20 2.50
N ILE A 325 10.89 9.42 1.82
CA ILE A 325 10.47 8.27 1.05
C ILE A 325 11.48 7.14 1.17
N THR A 326 10.98 5.91 1.32
CA THR A 326 11.83 4.71 1.25
C THR A 326 11.78 4.16 -0.17
N VAL A 327 12.94 3.99 -0.79
CA VAL A 327 13.08 3.37 -2.12
C VAL A 327 13.89 2.08 -2.07
N THR A 328 13.60 1.16 -2.98
CA THR A 328 14.42 -0.03 -3.20
C THR A 328 15.36 0.16 -4.39
N GLY A 329 16.65 -0.16 -4.22
CA GLY A 329 17.61 -0.26 -5.32
C GLY A 329 17.29 -1.46 -6.20
N THR A 330 16.81 -1.23 -7.42
CA THR A 330 16.37 -2.30 -8.34
C THR A 330 17.07 -2.25 -9.70
N ASN A 331 17.80 -1.18 -9.97
CA ASN A 331 18.45 -0.98 -11.24
C ASN A 331 19.81 -0.28 -11.06
N TYR A 332 20.59 -0.26 -12.13
CA TYR A 332 21.79 0.54 -12.29
C TYR A 332 21.49 1.57 -13.38
N GLY A 333 21.62 2.85 -13.06
CA GLY A 333 21.17 3.91 -13.96
C GLY A 333 21.23 5.29 -13.33
N GLY A 334 20.97 6.31 -14.13
CA GLY A 334 21.28 7.71 -13.85
C GLY A 334 22.38 8.22 -14.78
N TRP A 335 22.97 9.36 -14.47
CA TRP A 335 24.17 9.83 -15.16
C TRP A 335 25.31 8.82 -14.91
N CYS A 336 25.39 7.83 -15.80
CA CYS A 336 26.32 6.72 -15.74
C CYS A 336 27.74 7.29 -15.57
N ASN A 337 28.43 6.87 -14.51
CA ASN A 337 29.76 7.33 -14.08
C ASN A 337 29.82 8.50 -13.06
N ALA A 338 28.73 8.80 -12.35
CA ALA A 338 28.81 9.65 -11.17
C ALA A 338 29.71 9.02 -10.09
N THR A 339 30.80 9.69 -9.71
CA THR A 339 31.71 9.28 -8.62
C THR A 339 31.11 9.46 -7.23
N ARG A 340 29.87 9.96 -7.14
CA ARG A 340 29.18 10.33 -5.90
C ARG A 340 27.85 9.56 -5.77
N PRO A 341 27.36 9.36 -4.54
CA PRO A 341 26.06 8.72 -4.32
C PRO A 341 24.93 9.47 -5.03
N TYR A 342 24.29 8.76 -5.96
CA TYR A 342 23.20 9.28 -6.77
C TYR A 342 22.09 8.25 -6.97
N PHE A 343 20.86 8.72 -6.88
CA PHE A 343 19.63 7.95 -7.05
C PHE A 343 18.85 8.49 -8.25
N ASP A 344 18.67 7.65 -9.27
CA ASP A 344 17.69 7.91 -10.32
C ASP A 344 16.39 7.22 -9.90
N MET A 345 15.52 7.95 -9.22
CA MET A 345 14.32 7.40 -8.61
C MET A 345 13.22 7.23 -9.65
N SER A 346 12.29 6.31 -9.43
CA SER A 346 11.01 6.39 -10.14
C SER A 346 10.39 7.77 -9.93
N GLN A 347 9.79 8.38 -10.97
CA GLN A 347 9.06 9.64 -10.82
C GLN A 347 8.12 9.69 -9.59
N PRO A 348 7.25 8.69 -9.33
CA PRO A 348 6.38 8.71 -8.15
C PRO A 348 7.13 8.77 -6.82
N ALA A 349 8.25 8.04 -6.68
CA ALA A 349 9.07 8.13 -5.46
C ALA A 349 9.78 9.48 -5.34
N TRP A 350 10.25 10.05 -6.44
CA TRP A 350 10.97 11.31 -6.43
C TRP A 350 10.06 12.49 -6.09
N GLU A 351 8.85 12.52 -6.66
CA GLU A 351 7.87 13.58 -6.39
C GLU A 351 7.33 13.54 -4.97
N ASN A 352 7.60 12.50 -4.17
CA ASN A 352 7.33 12.56 -2.73
C ASN A 352 8.21 13.60 -2.03
N ILE A 353 9.44 13.83 -2.51
CA ILE A 353 10.43 14.69 -1.86
C ILE A 353 10.79 15.95 -2.67
N GLY A 354 10.56 15.95 -3.98
CA GLY A 354 10.90 17.04 -4.90
C GLY A 354 9.71 17.56 -5.70
N ILE A 355 9.83 18.78 -6.23
CA ILE A 355 8.86 19.38 -7.17
C ILE A 355 9.28 19.01 -8.59
N TYR A 356 8.37 18.45 -9.41
CA TYR A 356 8.64 17.92 -10.77
C TYR A 356 9.65 18.73 -11.61
N SER A 357 9.50 20.05 -11.66
CA SER A 357 10.35 20.95 -12.46
C SER A 357 11.80 21.08 -11.97
N ALA A 358 12.14 20.60 -10.77
CA ALA A 358 13.50 20.71 -10.24
C ALA A 358 14.51 19.87 -11.02
N GLY A 359 14.07 18.73 -11.57
CA GLY A 359 14.91 17.77 -12.29
C GLY A 359 15.91 17.04 -11.37
N ILE A 360 16.85 17.77 -10.77
CA ILE A 360 17.90 17.24 -9.89
C ILE A 360 17.89 17.99 -8.56
N VAL A 361 17.87 17.26 -7.44
CA VAL A 361 17.89 17.85 -6.09
C VAL A 361 18.98 17.25 -5.20
N PRO A 362 19.58 18.04 -4.29
CA PRO A 362 20.41 17.49 -3.23
C PRO A 362 19.55 16.71 -2.25
N ILE A 363 20.02 15.55 -1.82
CA ILE A 363 19.32 14.70 -0.86
C ILE A 363 20.22 14.33 0.32
N LEU A 364 19.58 13.89 1.38
CA LEU A 364 20.20 13.11 2.45
C LEU A 364 19.55 11.73 2.41
N TYR A 365 20.35 10.67 2.56
CA TYR A 365 19.85 9.30 2.59
C TYR A 365 20.52 8.46 3.67
N GLN A 366 19.85 7.39 4.08
CA GLN A 366 20.41 6.34 4.93
C GLN A 366 19.90 4.98 4.48
N GLN A 367 20.73 3.93 4.59
CA GLN A 367 20.26 2.57 4.38
C GLN A 367 19.33 2.19 5.53
N VAL A 368 18.19 1.59 5.20
CA VAL A 368 17.19 1.17 6.19
C VAL A 368 16.78 -0.27 5.93
N LYS A 369 16.16 -0.88 6.95
CA LYS A 369 15.54 -2.19 6.84
C LYS A 369 14.52 -2.22 5.70
N CYS A 370 14.63 -3.22 4.85
CA CYS A 370 13.63 -3.56 3.84
C CYS A 370 12.48 -4.35 4.46
N TRP A 371 11.26 -3.96 4.14
CA TRP A 371 10.05 -4.71 4.47
C TRP A 371 9.54 -5.44 3.23
N ARG A 372 9.32 -6.75 3.35
CA ARG A 372 8.76 -7.62 2.30
C ARG A 372 7.78 -8.62 2.91
N TYR A 373 6.73 -8.95 2.17
CA TYR A 373 5.74 -9.96 2.53
C TYR A 373 5.84 -11.17 1.59
N GLY A 374 5.57 -12.37 2.12
CA GLY A 374 5.48 -13.61 1.34
C GLY A 374 6.80 -14.37 1.22
N GLY A 375 7.75 -14.10 2.13
CA GLY A 375 9.06 -14.74 2.24
C GLY A 375 9.99 -14.53 1.05
N VAL A 376 11.18 -15.12 1.13
CA VAL A 376 12.17 -15.09 0.04
C VAL A 376 11.69 -15.95 -1.13
N ARG A 377 11.99 -15.53 -2.36
CA ARG A 377 11.60 -16.24 -3.58
C ARG A 377 12.84 -16.62 -4.37
N PHE A 378 12.85 -17.85 -4.87
CA PHE A 378 13.92 -18.42 -5.70
C PHE A 378 13.36 -18.73 -7.08
N THR A 379 13.87 -18.05 -8.11
CA THR A 379 13.55 -18.40 -9.50
C THR A 379 14.72 -19.17 -10.08
N ILE A 380 14.43 -20.40 -10.51
CA ILE A 380 15.42 -21.38 -10.95
C ILE A 380 15.53 -21.27 -12.47
N ASN A 381 16.67 -20.82 -12.98
CA ASN A 381 16.96 -20.58 -14.39
C ASN A 381 18.23 -21.32 -14.80
N GLY A 382 18.54 -21.33 -16.10
CA GLY A 382 19.73 -21.95 -16.64
C GLY A 382 19.41 -23.18 -17.48
N PHE A 383 20.32 -24.14 -17.48
CA PHE A 383 20.24 -25.38 -18.26
C PHE A 383 21.16 -26.44 -17.62
N ASN A 384 21.18 -27.66 -18.16
CA ASN A 384 21.97 -28.75 -17.57
C ASN A 384 23.43 -28.33 -17.26
N TYR A 385 23.85 -28.57 -16.02
CA TYR A 385 25.16 -28.22 -15.45
C TYR A 385 25.45 -26.72 -15.29
N PHE A 386 24.46 -25.85 -15.53
CA PHE A 386 24.52 -24.42 -15.25
C PHE A 386 23.24 -23.99 -14.51
N GLU A 387 23.36 -23.80 -13.20
CA GLU A 387 22.27 -23.37 -12.35
C GLU A 387 22.36 -21.86 -12.15
N LEU A 388 21.27 -21.13 -12.42
CA LEU A 388 21.16 -19.68 -12.24
C LEU A 388 19.94 -19.37 -11.38
N VAL A 389 20.15 -18.91 -10.16
CA VAL A 389 19.09 -18.62 -9.20
C VAL A 389 18.96 -17.12 -9.03
N LEU A 390 17.80 -16.59 -9.40
CA LEU A 390 17.41 -15.22 -9.06
C LEU A 390 16.72 -15.23 -7.70
N VAL A 391 17.25 -14.45 -6.76
CA VAL A 391 16.65 -14.30 -5.43
C VAL A 391 15.90 -12.97 -5.36
N THR A 392 14.60 -13.02 -5.03
CA THR A 392 13.75 -11.83 -4.91
C THR A 392 13.02 -11.79 -3.58
N SER A 393 12.41 -10.64 -3.27
CA SER A 393 11.59 -10.41 -2.08
C SER A 393 12.33 -10.60 -0.76
N MET A 394 13.63 -10.29 -0.72
CA MET A 394 14.39 -10.28 0.53
C MET A 394 14.09 -9.04 1.37
N ALA A 395 13.72 -9.24 2.63
CA ALA A 395 13.58 -8.21 3.64
C ALA A 395 14.90 -8.04 4.42
N GLY A 396 14.85 -7.34 5.55
CA GLY A 396 16.03 -7.11 6.38
C GLY A 396 17.01 -6.17 5.67
N SER A 397 18.22 -6.63 5.39
CA SER A 397 19.19 -5.81 4.65
C SER A 397 18.87 -5.67 3.15
N GLY A 398 18.00 -6.53 2.60
CA GLY A 398 17.53 -6.47 1.21
C GLY A 398 18.48 -7.06 0.16
N SER A 399 19.74 -7.34 0.52
CA SER A 399 20.75 -7.89 -0.39
C SER A 399 21.54 -9.06 0.20
N ILE A 400 22.15 -9.86 -0.67
CA ILE A 400 22.91 -11.07 -0.32
C ILE A 400 24.41 -10.77 -0.34
N VAL A 401 25.16 -11.22 0.67
CA VAL A 401 26.63 -11.22 0.64
C VAL A 401 27.18 -12.53 0.10
N SER A 402 26.59 -13.68 0.46
CA SER A 402 26.99 -14.99 -0.01
C SER A 402 25.82 -15.97 -0.05
N MET A 403 25.91 -16.97 -0.93
CA MET A 403 24.88 -17.98 -1.11
C MET A 403 25.50 -19.33 -1.50
N SER A 404 24.92 -20.41 -1.00
CA SER A 404 25.21 -21.79 -1.41
C SER A 404 23.91 -22.53 -1.71
N VAL A 405 23.98 -23.55 -2.57
CA VAL A 405 22.87 -24.44 -2.92
C VAL A 405 23.23 -25.89 -2.59
N LYS A 406 22.25 -26.68 -2.17
CA LYS A 406 22.40 -28.12 -1.93
C LYS A 406 21.24 -28.85 -2.60
N GLY A 407 21.53 -29.74 -3.53
CA GLY A 407 20.57 -30.74 -4.00
C GLY A 407 20.44 -31.90 -3.00
N SER A 408 19.30 -32.58 -2.99
CA SER A 408 19.00 -33.73 -2.11
C SER A 408 20.03 -34.88 -2.15
N CYS A 409 20.86 -34.96 -3.20
CA CYS A 409 21.91 -35.97 -3.36
C CYS A 409 23.33 -35.36 -3.39
N THR A 410 23.51 -34.14 -2.89
CA THR A 410 24.78 -33.41 -2.91
C THR A 410 25.13 -32.80 -1.55
N GLY A 411 26.38 -32.35 -1.39
CA GLY A 411 26.75 -31.40 -0.33
C GLY A 411 26.41 -29.95 -0.70
N TRP A 412 26.73 -29.01 0.18
CA TRP A 412 26.61 -27.58 -0.11
C TRP A 412 27.61 -27.17 -1.19
N ILE A 413 27.12 -26.50 -2.24
CA ILE A 413 27.87 -25.98 -3.37
C ILE A 413 27.83 -24.46 -3.28
N GLN A 414 29.00 -23.83 -3.18
CA GLN A 414 29.10 -22.38 -3.14
C GLN A 414 28.67 -21.78 -4.48
N MET A 415 27.78 -20.79 -4.44
CA MET A 415 27.38 -20.03 -5.61
C MET A 415 28.21 -18.77 -5.74
N THR A 416 28.35 -18.29 -6.97
CA THR A 416 29.00 -17.02 -7.30
C THR A 416 27.97 -16.05 -7.85
N ARG A 417 28.07 -14.77 -7.53
CA ARG A 417 27.19 -13.76 -8.13
C ARG A 417 27.52 -13.66 -9.62
N ASN A 418 26.54 -13.89 -10.48
CA ASN A 418 26.68 -13.67 -11.91
C ASN A 418 26.52 -12.17 -12.21
N TRP A 419 25.34 -11.62 -11.93
CA TRP A 419 25.05 -10.20 -12.06
C TRP A 419 23.81 -9.81 -11.26
N GLY A 420 23.85 -8.67 -10.58
CA GLY A 420 22.73 -8.20 -9.78
C GLY A 420 22.35 -9.19 -8.68
N ALA A 421 21.08 -9.60 -8.64
CA ALA A 421 20.57 -10.60 -7.71
C ALA A 421 20.62 -12.05 -8.24
N ASN A 422 21.28 -12.30 -9.38
CA ASN A 422 21.45 -13.64 -9.94
C ASN A 422 22.72 -14.31 -9.42
N TRP A 423 22.56 -15.53 -8.93
CA TRP A 423 23.62 -16.38 -8.40
C TRP A 423 23.76 -17.64 -9.24
N GLN A 424 24.99 -18.08 -9.49
CA GLN A 424 25.25 -19.23 -10.35
C GLN A 424 26.16 -20.28 -9.71
N CYS A 425 26.00 -21.53 -10.14
CA CYS A 425 26.99 -22.59 -9.96
C CYS A 425 27.01 -23.55 -11.17
N LEU A 426 28.09 -24.32 -11.29
CA LEU A 426 28.27 -25.29 -12.37
C LEU A 426 27.95 -26.71 -11.86
N ALA A 427 26.66 -26.98 -11.59
CA ALA A 427 26.20 -28.24 -11.03
C ALA A 427 24.94 -28.75 -11.73
N GLY A 428 24.83 -30.08 -11.88
CA GLY A 428 23.63 -30.74 -12.39
C GLY A 428 22.65 -31.04 -11.25
N LEU A 429 21.73 -30.11 -10.97
CA LEU A 429 20.78 -30.23 -9.86
C LEU A 429 19.36 -30.58 -10.30
N ALA A 430 19.10 -30.64 -11.60
CA ALA A 430 17.81 -31.04 -12.15
C ALA A 430 17.37 -32.41 -11.62
N GLY A 431 16.12 -32.51 -11.18
CA GLY A 431 15.57 -33.73 -10.56
C GLY A 431 15.87 -33.89 -9.07
N GLN A 432 16.53 -32.92 -8.43
CA GLN A 432 16.79 -32.92 -6.98
C GLN A 432 16.02 -31.81 -6.28
N ALA A 433 15.55 -32.05 -5.06
CA ALA A 433 15.05 -30.96 -4.23
C ALA A 433 16.21 -30.04 -3.85
N LEU A 434 15.99 -28.72 -3.82
CA LEU A 434 17.05 -27.73 -3.57
C LEU A 434 16.82 -27.03 -2.24
N SER A 435 17.87 -27.02 -1.41
CA SER A 435 18.00 -26.13 -0.27
C SER A 435 18.96 -24.98 -0.59
N PHE A 436 18.75 -23.84 0.05
CA PHE A 436 19.64 -22.67 -0.06
C PHE A 436 20.17 -22.24 1.29
N ASN A 437 21.44 -21.89 1.36
CA ASN A 437 22.03 -21.22 2.51
C ASN A 437 22.40 -19.81 2.07
N VAL A 438 21.74 -18.80 2.63
CA VAL A 438 21.86 -17.41 2.18
C VAL A 438 22.27 -16.53 3.34
N THR A 439 23.39 -15.82 3.19
CA THR A 439 23.84 -14.79 4.12
C THR A 439 23.51 -13.42 3.52
N SER A 440 22.76 -12.62 4.27
CA SER A 440 22.43 -11.25 3.88
C SER A 440 23.60 -10.30 4.18
N THR A 441 23.62 -9.13 3.54
CA THR A 441 24.64 -8.10 3.82
C THR A 441 24.55 -7.53 5.24
N GLY A 442 23.41 -7.73 5.91
CA GLY A 442 23.23 -7.46 7.34
C GLY A 442 23.79 -8.53 8.27
N GLY A 443 24.45 -9.57 7.73
CA GLY A 443 25.14 -10.61 8.51
C GLY A 443 24.27 -11.80 8.93
N GLN A 444 22.94 -11.70 8.87
CA GLN A 444 22.06 -12.83 9.13
C GLN A 444 22.20 -13.90 8.04
N THR A 445 22.28 -15.17 8.46
CA THR A 445 22.30 -16.35 7.58
C THR A 445 21.07 -17.20 7.81
N ILE A 446 20.36 -17.58 6.75
CA ILE A 446 19.17 -18.44 6.80
C ILE A 446 19.37 -19.62 5.86
N VAL A 447 19.06 -20.82 6.36
CA VAL A 447 18.94 -22.03 5.55
C VAL A 447 17.47 -22.24 5.20
N PHE A 448 17.19 -22.26 3.89
CA PHE A 448 15.90 -22.59 3.32
C PHE A 448 15.93 -24.04 2.86
N ASP A 449 15.55 -24.96 3.74
CA ASP A 449 15.56 -26.39 3.43
C ASP A 449 14.42 -26.79 2.49
N ASP A 450 14.76 -27.60 1.48
CA ASP A 450 13.84 -28.12 0.47
C ASP A 450 12.89 -27.04 -0.12
N ALA A 451 13.42 -25.82 -0.29
CA ALA A 451 12.70 -24.67 -0.81
C ALA A 451 12.17 -24.89 -2.24
N VAL A 452 12.81 -25.82 -2.97
CA VAL A 452 12.42 -26.23 -4.32
C VAL A 452 12.22 -27.75 -4.35
N PRO A 453 11.03 -28.25 -4.74
CA PRO A 453 10.77 -29.69 -4.83
C PRO A 453 11.45 -30.31 -6.05
N ALA A 454 11.87 -31.58 -5.98
CA ALA A 454 12.64 -32.28 -7.02
C ALA A 454 12.06 -32.25 -8.46
N GLY A 455 10.74 -32.08 -8.62
CA GLY A 455 10.06 -32.00 -9.91
C GLY A 455 10.08 -30.62 -10.58
N TRP A 456 10.99 -29.73 -10.17
CA TRP A 456 11.10 -28.38 -10.72
C TRP A 456 11.59 -28.36 -12.18
N SER A 457 11.32 -27.26 -12.87
CA SER A 457 11.82 -26.95 -14.22
C SER A 457 12.37 -25.53 -14.28
N PHE A 458 13.32 -25.29 -15.19
CA PHE A 458 13.86 -23.94 -15.40
C PHE A 458 12.75 -22.94 -15.79
N GLY A 459 12.87 -21.72 -15.28
CA GLY A 459 11.87 -20.65 -15.36
C GLY A 459 10.85 -20.62 -14.21
N GLN A 460 10.84 -21.62 -13.32
CA GLN A 460 9.89 -21.66 -12.21
C GLN A 460 10.37 -20.85 -10.99
N THR A 461 9.41 -20.23 -10.30
CA THR A 461 9.64 -19.49 -9.05
C THR A 461 9.01 -20.21 -7.86
N PHE A 462 9.79 -20.36 -6.79
CA PHE A 462 9.38 -20.98 -5.53
C PHE A 462 9.44 -19.95 -4.40
N SER A 463 8.38 -19.87 -3.61
CA SER A 463 8.29 -18.92 -2.49
C SER A 463 8.45 -19.66 -1.17
N THR A 464 9.17 -19.06 -0.24
CA THR A 464 9.30 -19.57 1.13
C THR A 464 8.40 -18.81 2.08
N TYR A 465 8.29 -19.27 3.31
CA TYR A 465 7.63 -18.54 4.41
C TYR A 465 8.63 -17.84 5.33
N HIS A 466 9.92 -18.20 5.22
CA HIS A 466 11.01 -17.56 5.95
C HIS A 466 11.43 -16.24 5.31
N GLN A 467 11.90 -15.33 6.17
CA GLN A 467 12.35 -14.02 5.78
C GLN A 467 13.50 -13.54 6.66
N PHE A 468 14.35 -12.69 6.09
CA PHE A 468 15.38 -11.99 6.85
C PHE A 468 14.75 -10.93 7.75
N ASP A 469 15.14 -10.98 9.01
CA ASP A 469 14.77 -10.01 10.02
C ASP A 469 16.06 -9.37 10.51
N TYR A 470 16.38 -8.23 9.90
CA TYR A 470 17.52 -7.40 10.27
C TYR A 470 17.04 -6.29 11.21
#